data_AF-A0A6J6Z7D5-F1
#
_entry.id   AF-A0A6J6Z7D5-F1
#
_cell.length_a   1.000
_cell.length_b   1.000
_cell.length_c   1.000
_cell.angle_alpha   90.00
_cell.angle_beta   90.00
_cell.angle_gamma   90.00
#
_symmetry.space_group_name_H-M   'P 1'
#
loop_
_entity.id
_entity.type
_entity.pdbx_description
1 polymer ?
#
loop_
_entity_poly.entity_id
_entity_poly.type
_entity_poly.pdbx_seq_one_letter_code
_entity_poly.pdbx_strand_id
1 'polypeptide(L)'
;MLVVAPNAVDDGSSLTVVGIRAPQVQPGLLSSGTTRRAGFVQTVDIAPSVAGFLGVAIPSSMEGTLMERKGSGGTYEQRTEMLVSENKAAIFRDSVVGQASTLFVLVQLLLWVLAIVTFSRSSAGLRKGVEIATLGVLAYLPITYLAGIFPFEQWGSAAFWAFIILGSAIVASAIYALTQRFLVDPLLATLGSILVLLSVDIVIGGPLQFNTVFGYTPTVAGRFNGMGNPAFSMFAASAIMAAALIAYRVAGRRGTWLGIALLGWAVLLDGAPFWGADVGGALAMIPAAGVTAWMLLGLKVRARTAALWGSISVLVVIGLGALDLTRPPAERTHLGRLLADIGTNGYEALNTVVLRKLDANFSVLSSSVWTLMLPLVFAFIAYLFWKSPWRLQTIAERIPQERAAVAGLITAMVLGFALNDSGIAVPGIMLGVISASLIHLMLRVDDDLPRESAAVGADENALEPSSGA
;
A
#
# COMPACT_ATOMS: atom_id res chain seq x y z
N MET A 1 -18.83 -13.31 35.66
CA MET A 1 -18.08 -12.07 35.87
C MET A 1 -17.40 -11.68 34.58
N LEU A 2 -17.78 -10.54 34.01
CA LEU A 2 -17.09 -9.90 32.89
C LEU A 2 -16.37 -8.68 33.48
N VAL A 3 -15.07 -8.56 33.24
CA VAL A 3 -14.27 -7.39 33.57
C VAL A 3 -13.93 -6.69 32.27
N VAL A 4 -14.27 -5.41 32.18
CA VAL A 4 -13.91 -4.55 31.05
C VAL A 4 -13.24 -3.32 31.63
N ALA A 5 -12.04 -2.99 31.16
CA ALA A 5 -11.46 -1.67 31.31
C ALA A 5 -11.81 -0.87 30.04
N PRO A 6 -12.84 0.00 30.06
CA PRO A 6 -13.30 0.65 28.83
C PRO A 6 -12.36 1.77 28.35
N ASN A 7 -11.50 2.28 29.24
CA ASN A 7 -10.59 3.38 28.96
C ASN A 7 -9.16 3.01 29.34
N ALA A 8 -8.21 3.53 28.57
CA ALA A 8 -6.81 3.56 28.96
C ALA A 8 -6.65 4.34 30.27
N VAL A 9 -5.63 3.97 31.07
CA VAL A 9 -5.32 4.66 32.34
C VAL A 9 -4.70 6.04 32.08
N ASP A 10 -4.10 6.24 30.92
CA ASP A 10 -3.46 7.48 30.47
C ASP A 10 -4.20 8.09 29.27
N ASP A 11 -3.98 9.39 28.98
CA ASP A 11 -4.50 10.11 27.81
C ASP A 11 -4.01 9.56 26.44
N GLY A 12 -3.24 8.45 26.44
CA GLY A 12 -2.69 7.80 25.25
C GLY A 12 -3.57 6.70 24.67
N SER A 13 -3.46 6.46 23.36
CA SER A 13 -4.08 5.32 22.66
C SER A 13 -3.37 4.01 23.05
N SER A 14 -3.79 3.38 24.15
CA SER A 14 -3.28 2.08 24.59
C SER A 14 -4.37 1.01 24.58
N LEU A 15 -3.97 -0.26 24.48
CA LEU A 15 -4.90 -1.38 24.56
C LEU A 15 -5.45 -1.51 25.99
N THR A 16 -6.74 -1.78 26.08
CA THR A 16 -7.41 -2.05 27.35
C THR A 16 -7.70 -3.53 27.54
N VAL A 17 -8.03 -3.91 28.77
CA VAL A 17 -8.21 -5.31 29.15
C VAL A 17 -9.68 -5.68 29.22
N VAL A 18 -10.00 -6.83 28.63
CA VAL A 18 -11.27 -7.53 28.83
C VAL A 18 -11.00 -8.96 29.29
N GLY A 19 -11.68 -9.37 30.34
CA GLY A 19 -11.57 -10.69 30.92
C GLY A 19 -12.95 -11.28 31.21
N ILE A 20 -13.17 -12.53 30.82
CA ILE A 20 -14.42 -13.25 31.06
C ILE A 20 -14.16 -14.41 32.01
N ARG A 21 -14.96 -14.48 33.08
CA ARG A 21 -15.03 -15.62 34.00
C ARG A 21 -16.48 -16.06 34.16
N ALA A 22 -16.82 -17.22 33.59
CA ALA A 22 -18.11 -17.85 33.74
C ALA A 22 -17.93 -19.38 33.83
N PRO A 23 -18.85 -20.13 34.45
CA PRO A 23 -18.75 -21.60 34.57
C PRO A 23 -18.52 -22.30 33.22
N GLN A 24 -19.15 -21.79 32.16
CA GLN A 24 -19.04 -22.30 30.79
C GLN A 24 -17.80 -21.83 30.01
N VAL A 25 -16.96 -20.95 30.57
CA VAL A 25 -15.82 -20.35 29.86
C VAL A 25 -14.50 -20.93 30.38
N GLN A 26 -13.79 -21.62 29.50
CA GLN A 26 -12.49 -22.24 29.79
C GLN A 26 -11.32 -21.24 29.65
N PRO A 27 -10.21 -21.36 30.42
CA PRO A 27 -9.08 -20.40 30.39
C PRO A 27 -8.31 -20.34 29.06
N GLY A 28 -8.27 -19.19 28.39
CA GLY A 28 -7.56 -19.00 27.12
C GLY A 28 -7.63 -17.55 26.64
N LEU A 29 -7.16 -17.28 25.41
CA LEU A 29 -7.31 -15.95 24.81
C LEU A 29 -8.73 -15.78 24.23
N LEU A 30 -9.21 -14.54 24.25
CA LEU A 30 -10.45 -14.14 23.58
C LEU A 30 -10.18 -13.75 22.14
N SER A 31 -11.13 -14.02 21.26
CA SER A 31 -11.16 -13.56 19.87
C SER A 31 -12.61 -13.33 19.47
N SER A 32 -12.84 -12.55 18.42
CA SER A 32 -14.18 -12.34 17.87
C SER A 32 -14.15 -12.50 16.35
N GLY A 33 -15.31 -12.67 15.73
CA GLY A 33 -15.46 -12.63 14.27
C GLY A 33 -15.06 -11.29 13.65
N THR A 34 -15.04 -10.23 14.48
CA THR A 34 -14.66 -8.86 14.11
C THR A 34 -13.14 -8.71 13.95
N THR A 35 -12.34 -9.21 14.90
CA THR A 35 -10.87 -9.14 14.82
C THR A 35 -10.27 -10.34 14.09
N ARG A 36 -10.87 -11.53 14.27
CA ARG A 36 -10.38 -12.83 13.78
C ARG A 36 -8.97 -13.19 14.27
N ARG A 37 -8.46 -12.46 15.26
CA ARG A 37 -7.12 -12.62 15.82
C ARG A 37 -7.23 -12.98 17.30
N ALA A 38 -6.52 -14.02 17.72
CA ALA A 38 -6.52 -14.44 19.12
C ALA A 38 -5.83 -13.37 19.99
N GLY A 39 -6.43 -13.07 21.14
CA GLY A 39 -5.94 -12.05 22.08
C GLY A 39 -6.56 -10.66 21.86
N PHE A 40 -7.29 -10.45 20.77
CA PHE A 40 -7.86 -9.15 20.43
C PHE A 40 -9.36 -9.25 20.18
N VAL A 41 -10.11 -8.31 20.75
CA VAL A 41 -11.55 -8.11 20.54
C VAL A 41 -11.81 -6.61 20.50
N GLN A 42 -12.94 -6.18 19.96
CA GLN A 42 -13.34 -4.77 19.96
C GLN A 42 -14.43 -4.48 20.98
N THR A 43 -14.59 -3.22 21.36
CA THR A 43 -15.65 -2.77 22.28
C THR A 43 -17.05 -3.14 21.77
N VAL A 44 -17.26 -3.11 20.45
CA VAL A 44 -18.53 -3.51 19.83
C VAL A 44 -18.89 -4.97 20.06
N ASP A 45 -17.91 -5.83 20.37
CA ASP A 45 -18.12 -7.26 20.65
C ASP A 45 -18.65 -7.52 22.06
N ILE A 46 -18.61 -6.53 22.96
CA ILE A 46 -19.02 -6.70 24.37
C ILE A 46 -20.51 -6.95 24.49
N ALA A 47 -21.33 -6.08 23.89
CA ALA A 47 -22.79 -6.16 23.95
C ALA A 47 -23.34 -7.50 23.38
N PRO A 48 -22.97 -7.95 22.17
CA PRO A 48 -23.44 -9.24 21.66
C PRO A 48 -22.97 -10.40 22.53
N SER A 49 -21.76 -10.34 23.10
CA SER A 49 -21.26 -11.37 24.02
C SER A 49 -22.08 -11.47 25.29
N VAL A 50 -22.42 -10.34 25.92
CA VAL A 50 -23.30 -10.31 27.09
C VAL A 50 -24.68 -10.87 26.76
N ALA A 51 -25.28 -10.48 25.63
CA ALA A 51 -26.56 -11.02 25.19
C ALA A 51 -26.50 -12.54 24.98
N GLY A 52 -25.44 -13.03 24.33
CA GLY A 52 -25.20 -14.47 24.14
C GLY A 52 -25.06 -15.23 25.45
N PHE A 53 -24.31 -14.70 26.43
CA PHE A 53 -24.19 -15.32 27.75
C PHE A 53 -25.51 -15.35 28.54
N LEU A 54 -26.40 -14.38 28.30
CA LEU A 54 -27.74 -14.33 28.91
C LEU A 54 -28.78 -15.16 28.15
N GLY A 55 -28.42 -15.76 27.01
CA GLY A 55 -29.36 -16.50 26.17
C GLY A 55 -30.40 -15.62 25.48
N VAL A 56 -30.12 -14.32 25.32
CA VAL A 56 -31.01 -13.35 24.66
C VAL A 56 -30.65 -13.26 23.19
N ALA A 57 -31.65 -13.11 22.32
CA ALA A 57 -31.44 -12.91 20.89
C ALA A 57 -30.58 -11.66 20.63
N ILE A 58 -29.54 -11.81 19.82
CA ILE A 58 -28.65 -10.71 19.44
C ILE A 58 -29.34 -9.90 18.33
N PRO A 59 -29.66 -8.61 18.55
CA PRO A 59 -30.27 -7.79 17.53
C PRO A 59 -29.34 -7.64 16.31
N SER A 60 -29.91 -7.64 15.10
CA SER A 60 -29.14 -7.43 13.86
C SER A 60 -28.50 -6.04 13.77
N SER A 61 -28.94 -5.08 14.59
CA SER A 61 -28.35 -3.74 14.69
C SER A 61 -27.01 -3.71 15.43
N MET A 62 -26.59 -4.78 16.11
CA MET A 62 -25.28 -4.85 16.75
C MET A 62 -24.19 -5.17 15.72
N GLU A 63 -23.20 -4.29 15.60
CA GLU A 63 -22.08 -4.47 14.66
C GLU A 63 -21.03 -5.49 15.13
N GLY A 64 -20.93 -5.76 16.43
CA GLY A 64 -19.96 -6.70 16.96
C GLY A 64 -20.34 -8.17 16.80
N THR A 65 -19.45 -9.05 17.22
CA THR A 65 -19.66 -10.50 17.22
C THR A 65 -19.44 -11.08 18.60
N LEU A 66 -19.93 -12.31 18.80
CA LEU A 66 -19.68 -13.05 20.05
C LEU A 66 -18.18 -13.25 20.26
N MET A 67 -17.73 -12.94 21.48
CA MET A 67 -16.38 -13.28 21.92
C MET A 67 -16.31 -14.77 22.20
N GLU A 68 -15.35 -15.41 21.54
CA GLU A 68 -15.08 -16.82 21.67
C GLU A 68 -13.67 -17.04 22.20
N ARG A 69 -13.50 -18.18 22.86
CA ARG A 69 -12.18 -18.65 23.26
C ARG A 69 -11.46 -19.16 22.01
N LYS A 70 -10.33 -18.55 21.67
CA LYS A 70 -9.45 -18.99 20.57
C LYS A 70 -7.99 -18.92 21.03
N GLY A 71 -7.20 -19.96 20.77
CA GLY A 71 -5.82 -20.05 21.26
C GLY A 71 -5.77 -20.53 22.71
N SER A 72 -5.71 -21.85 22.87
CA SER A 72 -5.68 -22.55 24.17
C SER A 72 -4.28 -22.92 24.66
N GLY A 73 -3.25 -22.61 23.88
CA GLY A 73 -1.86 -22.93 24.21
C GLY A 73 -1.26 -22.00 25.27
N GLY A 74 -0.16 -22.44 25.86
CA GLY A 74 0.68 -21.68 26.78
C GLY A 74 0.18 -21.57 28.22
N THR A 75 1.02 -21.05 29.12
CA THR A 75 0.65 -20.73 30.50
C THR A 75 -0.10 -19.39 30.57
N TYR A 76 -0.61 -19.03 31.75
CA TYR A 76 -1.19 -17.71 31.97
C TYR A 76 -0.15 -16.60 31.72
N GLU A 77 1.07 -16.81 32.22
CA GLU A 77 2.18 -15.87 32.12
C GLU A 77 2.56 -15.63 30.66
N GLN A 78 2.67 -16.69 29.85
CA GLN A 78 2.98 -16.58 28.42
C GLN A 78 1.92 -15.80 27.64
N ARG A 79 0.63 -16.03 27.95
CA ARG A 79 -0.46 -15.29 27.31
C ARG A 79 -0.46 -13.82 27.70
N THR A 80 -0.24 -13.54 28.98
CA THR A 80 -0.15 -12.16 29.48
C THR A 80 1.05 -11.44 28.89
N GLU A 81 2.22 -12.09 28.82
CA GLU A 81 3.42 -11.54 28.24
C GLU A 81 3.24 -11.23 26.75
N MET A 82 2.58 -12.11 25.99
CA MET A 82 2.22 -11.85 24.59
C MET A 82 1.36 -10.58 24.46
N LEU A 83 0.28 -10.46 25.25
CA LEU A 83 -0.59 -9.27 25.20
C LEU A 83 0.15 -7.98 25.57
N VAL A 84 1.03 -8.05 26.57
CA VAL A 84 1.88 -6.91 26.98
C VAL A 84 2.87 -6.54 25.88
N SER A 85 3.50 -7.53 25.24
CA SER A 85 4.44 -7.33 24.13
C SER A 85 3.74 -6.66 22.94
N GLU A 86 2.54 -7.14 22.57
CA GLU A 86 1.77 -6.55 21.47
C GLU A 86 1.31 -5.11 21.78
N ASN A 87 0.93 -4.81 23.02
CA ASN A 87 0.62 -3.43 23.42
C ASN A 87 1.85 -2.52 23.31
N LYS A 88 3.02 -2.99 23.77
CA LYS A 88 4.28 -2.23 23.65
C LYS A 88 4.66 -1.99 22.19
N ALA A 89 4.53 -3.01 21.34
CA ALA A 89 4.79 -2.90 19.90
C ALA A 89 3.84 -1.89 19.23
N ALA A 90 2.55 -1.93 19.58
CA ALA A 90 1.55 -0.98 19.07
C ALA A 90 1.85 0.47 19.47
N ILE A 91 2.16 0.71 20.76
CA ILE A 91 2.53 2.03 21.27
C ILE A 91 3.83 2.53 20.61
N PHE A 92 4.83 1.65 20.46
CA PHE A 92 6.07 2.01 19.79
C PHE A 92 5.80 2.41 18.34
N ARG A 93 5.04 1.61 17.59
CA ARG A 93 4.62 1.92 16.21
C ARG A 93 3.92 3.27 16.14
N ASP A 94 2.98 3.55 17.04
CA ASP A 94 2.23 4.81 17.03
C ASP A 94 3.12 6.02 17.32
N SER A 95 4.17 5.84 18.13
CA SER A 95 5.16 6.90 18.38
C SER A 95 6.05 7.22 17.17
N VAL A 96 6.28 6.25 16.27
CA VAL A 96 7.20 6.41 15.12
C VAL A 96 6.51 6.57 13.77
N VAL A 97 5.24 6.16 13.61
CA VAL A 97 4.57 6.17 12.30
C VAL A 97 4.49 7.56 11.66
N GLY A 98 4.21 8.60 12.47
CA GLY A 98 4.14 9.98 11.99
C GLY A 98 5.51 10.47 11.52
N GLN A 99 6.56 10.15 12.27
CA GLN A 99 7.94 10.49 11.93
C GLN A 99 8.40 9.75 10.67
N ALA A 100 8.03 8.48 10.53
CA ALA A 100 8.35 7.63 9.38
C ALA A 100 7.66 8.12 8.10
N SER A 101 6.36 8.41 8.19
CA SER A 101 5.61 9.01 7.07
C SER A 101 6.21 10.36 6.67
N THR A 102 6.57 11.21 7.64
CA THR A 102 7.22 12.50 7.38
C THR A 102 8.59 12.33 6.74
N LEU A 103 9.42 11.41 7.24
CA LEU A 103 10.73 11.12 6.67
C LEU A 103 10.60 10.66 5.22
N PHE A 104 9.65 9.77 4.92
CA PHE A 104 9.40 9.31 3.56
C PHE A 104 9.08 10.49 2.63
N VAL A 105 8.17 11.39 3.04
CA VAL A 105 7.83 12.60 2.28
C VAL A 105 9.04 13.52 2.10
N LEU A 106 9.83 13.78 3.15
CA LEU A 106 11.01 14.65 3.07
C LEU A 106 12.10 14.07 2.18
N VAL A 107 12.37 12.77 2.28
CA VAL A 107 13.33 12.08 1.41
C VAL A 107 12.84 12.10 -0.04
N GLN A 108 11.54 11.98 -0.28
CA GLN A 108 10.97 12.08 -1.61
C GLN A 108 11.16 13.48 -2.21
N LEU A 109 10.97 14.54 -1.42
CA LEU A 109 11.23 15.92 -1.83
C LEU A 109 12.71 16.16 -2.13
N LEU A 110 13.59 15.66 -1.27
CA LEU A 110 15.04 15.72 -1.48
C LEU A 110 15.42 14.99 -2.78
N LEU A 111 14.84 13.83 -3.04
CA LEU A 111 15.09 13.07 -4.26
C LEU A 111 14.72 13.86 -5.51
N TRP A 112 13.61 14.61 -5.49
CA TRP A 112 13.22 15.45 -6.63
C TRP A 112 14.19 16.60 -6.85
N VAL A 113 14.63 17.27 -5.78
CA VAL A 113 15.66 18.32 -5.88
C VAL A 113 16.96 17.75 -6.45
N LEU A 114 17.41 16.60 -5.94
CA LEU A 114 18.60 15.91 -6.44
C LEU A 114 18.44 15.48 -7.90
N ALA A 115 17.27 15.01 -8.31
CA ALA A 115 16.97 14.68 -9.71
C ALA A 115 17.10 15.92 -10.61
N ILE A 116 16.52 17.06 -10.22
CA ILE A 116 16.62 18.34 -10.96
C ILE A 116 18.08 18.77 -11.12
N VAL A 117 18.86 18.73 -10.03
CA VAL A 117 20.29 19.08 -10.06
C VAL A 117 21.06 18.12 -10.97
N THR A 118 20.76 16.82 -10.91
CA THR A 118 21.40 15.78 -11.73
C THR A 118 21.05 15.94 -13.21
N PHE A 119 19.81 16.29 -13.54
CA PHE A 119 19.39 16.57 -14.91
C PHE A 119 20.05 17.82 -15.50
N SER A 120 20.50 18.73 -14.63
CA SER A 120 21.18 19.98 -15.00
C SER A 120 22.71 19.85 -15.02
N ARG A 121 23.28 18.81 -14.40
CA ARG A 121 24.72 18.63 -14.22
C ARG A 121 25.17 17.25 -14.71
N SER A 122 26.12 17.22 -15.65
CA SER A 122 26.63 15.97 -16.26
C SER A 122 27.69 15.25 -15.40
N SER A 123 27.45 15.05 -14.10
CA SER A 123 28.34 14.28 -13.22
C SER A 123 27.89 12.82 -13.10
N ALA A 124 28.74 11.89 -13.56
CA ALA A 124 28.48 10.45 -13.49
C ALA A 124 28.34 9.94 -12.04
N GLY A 125 29.16 10.47 -11.12
CA GLY A 125 29.08 10.10 -9.70
C GLY A 125 27.78 10.55 -9.04
N LEU A 126 27.32 11.77 -9.36
CA LEU A 126 26.03 12.28 -8.87
C LEU A 126 24.88 11.45 -9.41
N ARG A 127 24.86 11.15 -10.72
CA ARG A 127 23.85 10.31 -11.35
C ARG A 127 23.74 8.95 -10.68
N LYS A 128 24.86 8.25 -10.52
CA LYS A 128 24.90 6.94 -9.84
C LYS A 128 24.39 7.03 -8.40
N GLY A 129 24.78 8.07 -7.67
CA GLY A 129 24.32 8.31 -6.30
C GLY A 129 22.79 8.50 -6.22
N VAL A 130 22.22 9.33 -7.10
CA VAL A 130 20.77 9.55 -7.16
C VAL A 130 20.04 8.29 -7.62
N GLU A 131 20.60 7.53 -8.55
CA GLU A 131 20.01 6.28 -8.98
C GLU A 131 19.90 5.26 -7.83
N ILE A 132 20.97 5.06 -7.05
CA ILE A 132 20.92 4.22 -5.85
C ILE A 132 19.93 4.80 -4.83
N ALA A 133 19.88 6.12 -4.68
CA ALA A 133 18.92 6.78 -3.79
C ALA A 133 17.46 6.50 -4.18
N THR A 134 17.11 6.50 -5.48
CA THR A 134 15.74 6.13 -5.93
C THR A 134 15.37 4.72 -5.48
N LEU A 135 16.29 3.76 -5.59
CA LEU A 135 16.10 2.39 -5.11
C LEU A 135 16.03 2.34 -3.58
N GLY A 136 16.78 3.19 -2.87
CA GLY A 136 16.72 3.34 -1.42
C GLY A 136 15.37 3.82 -0.92
N VAL A 137 14.76 4.79 -1.59
CA VAL A 137 13.40 5.27 -1.27
C VAL A 137 12.36 4.17 -1.48
N LEU A 138 12.50 3.35 -2.52
CA LEU A 138 11.60 2.22 -2.74
C LEU A 138 11.86 1.09 -1.73
N ALA A 139 13.12 0.80 -1.41
CA ALA A 139 13.54 -0.22 -0.43
C ALA A 139 13.17 0.14 1.01
N TYR A 140 12.97 1.43 1.31
CA TYR A 140 12.44 1.89 2.58
C TYR A 140 11.10 1.23 2.92
N LEU A 141 10.20 1.12 1.94
CA LEU A 141 8.87 0.54 2.13
C LEU A 141 8.93 -0.89 2.70
N PRO A 142 9.54 -1.90 2.03
CA PRO A 142 9.60 -3.26 2.56
C PRO A 142 10.45 -3.36 3.83
N ILE A 143 11.48 -2.53 4.00
CA ILE A 143 12.30 -2.52 5.21
C ILE A 143 11.49 -2.10 6.44
N THR A 144 10.53 -1.18 6.30
CA THR A 144 9.64 -0.83 7.42
C THR A 144 8.73 -1.98 7.88
N TYR A 145 8.39 -2.91 6.99
CA TYR A 145 7.66 -4.14 7.36
C TYR A 145 8.58 -5.16 8.01
N LEU A 146 9.78 -5.36 7.46
CA LEU A 146 10.79 -6.24 8.05
C LEU A 146 11.22 -5.79 9.46
N ALA A 147 11.09 -4.51 9.78
CA ALA A 147 11.33 -4.00 11.12
C ALA A 147 10.40 -4.65 12.17
N GLY A 148 9.20 -5.11 11.79
CA GLY A 148 8.27 -5.81 12.67
C GLY A 148 8.74 -7.18 13.16
N ILE A 149 9.84 -7.71 12.61
CA ILE A 149 10.46 -8.97 13.07
C ILE A 149 11.27 -8.75 14.36
N PHE A 150 11.70 -7.51 14.61
CA PHE A 150 12.64 -7.20 15.68
C PHE A 150 11.96 -6.42 16.81
N PRO A 151 12.37 -6.65 18.07
CA PRO A 151 11.75 -6.03 19.24
C PRO A 151 12.29 -4.60 19.47
N PHE A 152 12.04 -3.69 18.53
CA PHE A 152 12.52 -2.32 18.61
C PHE A 152 11.89 -1.51 19.76
N GLU A 153 10.74 -1.93 20.27
CA GLU A 153 10.15 -1.41 21.50
C GLU A 153 11.05 -1.62 22.72
N GLN A 154 11.96 -2.61 22.67
CA GLN A 154 12.95 -2.89 23.71
C GLN A 154 14.31 -2.26 23.37
N TRP A 155 14.71 -2.28 22.10
CA TRP A 155 16.02 -1.76 21.65
C TRP A 155 16.05 -0.23 21.48
N GLY A 156 14.88 0.40 21.41
CA GLY A 156 14.71 1.84 21.30
C GLY A 156 14.69 2.36 19.86
N SER A 157 14.25 3.61 19.72
CA SER A 157 14.04 4.27 18.43
C SER A 157 15.32 4.46 17.60
N ALA A 158 16.47 4.65 18.25
CA ALA A 158 17.75 4.78 17.55
C ALA A 158 18.12 3.51 16.75
N ALA A 159 17.92 2.33 17.35
CA ALA A 159 18.16 1.05 16.68
C ALA A 159 17.19 0.85 15.50
N PHE A 160 15.93 1.24 15.68
CA PHE A 160 14.91 1.21 14.63
C PHE A 160 15.28 2.09 13.43
N TRP A 161 15.66 3.35 13.67
CA TRP A 161 16.06 4.26 12.58
C TRP A 161 17.34 3.81 11.90
N ALA A 162 18.32 3.30 12.64
CA ALA A 162 19.53 2.73 12.06
C ALA A 162 19.19 1.53 11.15
N PHE A 163 18.33 0.62 11.60
CA PHE A 163 17.87 -0.52 10.80
C PHE A 163 17.19 -0.06 9.51
N ILE A 164 16.28 0.91 9.59
CA ILE A 164 15.56 1.40 8.42
C ILE A 164 16.51 2.09 7.43
N ILE A 165 17.32 3.04 7.89
CA ILE A 165 18.16 3.86 7.00
C ILE A 165 19.27 3.01 6.39
N LEU A 166 20.01 2.26 7.22
CA LEU A 166 21.09 1.40 6.75
C LEU A 166 20.56 0.22 5.94
N GLY A 167 19.49 -0.42 6.38
CA GLY A 167 18.86 -1.53 5.67
C GLY A 167 18.39 -1.12 4.26
N SER A 168 17.74 0.03 4.13
CA SER A 168 17.31 0.56 2.83
C SER A 168 18.50 0.87 1.92
N ALA A 169 19.55 1.50 2.46
CA ALA A 169 20.76 1.82 1.70
C ALA A 169 21.53 0.55 1.25
N ILE A 170 21.64 -0.45 2.13
CA ILE A 170 22.30 -1.74 1.84
C ILE A 170 21.53 -2.49 0.76
N VAL A 171 20.21 -2.65 0.91
CA VAL A 171 19.38 -3.34 -0.07
C VAL A 171 19.42 -2.63 -1.42
N ALA A 172 19.28 -1.31 -1.46
CA ALA A 172 19.37 -0.53 -2.68
C ALA A 172 20.73 -0.68 -3.38
N SER A 173 21.83 -0.60 -2.62
CA SER A 173 23.18 -0.75 -3.14
C SER A 173 23.43 -2.17 -3.67
N ALA A 174 22.94 -3.18 -2.95
CA ALA A 174 23.04 -4.58 -3.37
C ALA A 174 22.24 -4.85 -4.64
N ILE A 175 20.98 -4.41 -4.70
CA ILE A 175 20.14 -4.53 -5.91
C ILE A 175 20.84 -3.84 -7.08
N TYR A 176 21.25 -2.58 -6.91
CA TYR A 176 21.96 -1.83 -7.95
C TYR A 176 23.19 -2.61 -8.44
N ALA A 177 24.07 -3.05 -7.53
CA ALA A 177 25.30 -3.75 -7.90
C ALA A 177 25.03 -5.03 -8.70
N LEU A 178 23.98 -5.78 -8.35
CA LEU A 178 23.61 -7.06 -8.96
C LEU A 178 22.85 -6.92 -10.28
N THR A 179 22.12 -5.82 -10.49
CA THR A 179 21.13 -5.71 -11.57
C THR A 179 21.35 -4.53 -12.52
N GLN A 180 22.34 -3.66 -12.27
CA GLN A 180 22.66 -2.46 -13.08
C GLN A 180 22.94 -2.69 -14.57
N ARG A 181 22.99 -3.94 -15.04
CA ARG A 181 23.34 -4.29 -16.43
C ARG A 181 22.26 -3.92 -17.44
N PHE A 182 21.00 -3.91 -17.05
CA PHE A 182 19.88 -3.65 -17.95
C PHE A 182 19.07 -2.44 -17.48
N LEU A 183 18.45 -1.75 -18.43
CA LEU A 183 17.72 -0.49 -18.22
C LEU A 183 16.72 -0.55 -17.05
N VAL A 184 15.97 -1.65 -16.93
CA VAL A 184 14.84 -1.77 -16.00
C VAL A 184 15.06 -2.75 -14.86
N ASP A 185 16.15 -3.54 -14.88
CA ASP A 185 16.33 -4.64 -13.92
C ASP A 185 16.48 -4.17 -12.47
N PRO A 186 17.18 -3.07 -12.14
CA PRO A 186 17.25 -2.56 -10.76
C PRO A 186 15.90 -2.09 -10.22
N LEU A 187 15.12 -1.42 -11.07
CA LEU A 187 13.78 -0.99 -10.70
C LEU A 187 12.87 -2.20 -10.52
N LEU A 188 12.89 -3.14 -11.46
CA LEU A 188 12.08 -4.34 -11.41
C LEU A 188 12.40 -5.21 -10.18
N ALA A 189 13.68 -5.33 -9.81
CA ALA A 189 14.09 -6.05 -8.61
C ALA A 189 13.61 -5.36 -7.32
N THR A 190 13.65 -4.03 -7.27
CA THR A 190 13.18 -3.28 -6.09
C THR A 190 11.65 -3.30 -5.97
N LEU A 191 10.91 -3.12 -7.07
CA LEU A 191 9.45 -3.30 -7.07
C LEU A 191 9.07 -4.75 -6.75
N GLY A 192 9.83 -5.70 -7.28
CA GLY A 192 9.69 -7.13 -6.98
C GLY A 192 9.88 -7.44 -5.50
N SER A 193 10.79 -6.78 -4.79
CA SER A 193 10.99 -7.00 -3.35
C SER A 193 9.77 -6.56 -2.52
N ILE A 194 9.14 -5.42 -2.88
CA ILE A 194 7.87 -4.98 -2.31
C ILE A 194 6.78 -6.04 -2.54
N LEU A 195 6.63 -6.46 -3.80
CA LEU A 195 5.60 -7.42 -4.20
C LEU A 195 5.77 -8.77 -3.51
N VAL A 196 6.99 -9.30 -3.49
CA VAL A 196 7.29 -10.60 -2.86
C VAL A 196 7.07 -10.52 -1.35
N LEU A 197 7.59 -9.49 -0.67
CA LEU A 197 7.44 -9.38 0.78
C LEU A 197 5.96 -9.32 1.17
N LEU A 198 5.19 -8.43 0.55
CA LEU A 198 3.77 -8.27 0.88
C LEU A 198 2.94 -9.49 0.45
N SER A 199 3.27 -10.13 -0.68
CA SER A 199 2.59 -11.36 -1.10
C SER A 199 2.82 -12.49 -0.10
N VAL A 200 4.08 -12.73 0.28
CA VAL A 200 4.44 -13.79 1.23
C VAL A 200 3.79 -13.52 2.59
N ASP A 201 3.88 -12.28 3.07
CA ASP A 201 3.29 -11.87 4.35
C ASP A 201 1.78 -12.15 4.40
N ILE A 202 1.02 -11.72 3.38
CA ILE A 202 -0.43 -11.96 3.33
C ILE A 202 -0.75 -13.45 3.24
N VAL A 203 -0.01 -14.22 2.44
CA VAL A 203 -0.23 -15.67 2.31
C VAL A 203 -0.01 -16.42 3.63
N ILE A 204 0.95 -15.99 4.46
CA ILE A 204 1.21 -16.59 5.78
C ILE A 204 0.34 -16.01 6.91
N GLY A 205 -0.59 -15.10 6.61
CA GLY A 205 -1.57 -14.55 7.57
C GLY A 205 -1.32 -13.12 8.04
N GLY A 206 -0.45 -12.38 7.37
CA GLY A 206 -0.14 -10.97 7.62
C GLY A 206 0.49 -10.66 8.98
N PRO A 207 1.50 -11.41 9.47
CA PRO A 207 2.20 -11.04 10.69
C PRO A 207 2.86 -9.66 10.58
N LEU A 208 3.49 -9.33 9.45
CA LEU A 208 4.17 -8.03 9.26
C LEU A 208 3.19 -6.90 8.97
N GLN A 209 1.93 -7.19 8.67
CA GLN A 209 0.90 -6.14 8.63
C GLN A 209 0.54 -5.61 10.02
N PHE A 210 0.87 -6.32 11.10
CA PHE A 210 0.51 -5.92 12.46
C PHE A 210 1.65 -5.16 13.13
N ASN A 211 1.32 -4.03 13.77
CA ASN A 211 2.28 -3.26 14.57
C ASN A 211 3.51 -2.76 13.80
N THR A 212 3.42 -2.68 12.46
CA THR A 212 4.44 -2.04 11.61
C THR A 212 3.99 -0.65 11.17
N VAL A 213 4.94 0.18 10.76
CA VAL A 213 4.72 1.60 10.41
C VAL A 213 3.55 1.77 9.45
N PHE A 214 3.60 1.09 8.29
CA PHE A 214 2.56 1.16 7.27
C PHE A 214 1.55 0.01 7.38
N GLY A 215 1.65 -0.81 8.43
CA GLY A 215 0.66 -1.81 8.80
C GLY A 215 -0.50 -1.25 9.60
N TYR A 216 -1.41 -2.14 10.01
CA TYR A 216 -2.48 -1.85 10.95
C TYR A 216 -2.03 -2.09 12.40
N THR A 217 -2.71 -1.42 13.32
CA THR A 217 -2.41 -1.44 14.77
C THR A 217 -3.67 -1.71 15.57
N PRO A 218 -3.61 -2.46 16.68
CA PRO A 218 -4.76 -2.72 17.51
C PRO A 218 -5.23 -1.48 18.29
N THR A 219 -4.43 -0.42 18.40
CA THR A 219 -4.80 0.84 19.08
C THR A 219 -5.79 1.67 18.28
N VAL A 220 -5.62 1.72 16.95
CA VAL A 220 -6.57 2.34 16.00
C VAL A 220 -7.72 1.37 15.68
N ALA A 221 -7.45 0.06 15.74
CA ALA A 221 -8.42 -1.02 15.55
C ALA A 221 -9.18 -0.99 14.20
N GLY A 222 -8.65 -0.34 13.17
CA GLY A 222 -9.32 -0.23 11.86
C GLY A 222 -9.36 -1.54 11.07
N ARG A 223 -8.36 -2.42 11.24
CA ARG A 223 -8.26 -3.73 10.55
C ARG A 223 -7.36 -4.68 11.34
N PHE A 224 -7.60 -5.99 11.24
CA PHE A 224 -6.83 -7.04 11.94
C PHE A 224 -6.34 -8.19 11.02
N ASN A 225 -6.75 -8.18 9.75
CA ASN A 225 -6.38 -9.16 8.72
C ASN A 225 -6.43 -8.50 7.35
N GLY A 226 -5.81 -9.11 6.33
CA GLY A 226 -5.75 -8.55 4.97
C GLY A 226 -4.64 -7.52 4.80
N MET A 227 -4.58 -6.94 3.61
CA MET A 227 -3.61 -5.90 3.28
C MET A 227 -4.13 -4.55 3.77
N GLY A 228 -3.39 -3.79 4.56
CA GLY A 228 -3.84 -2.44 4.96
C GLY A 228 -3.77 -1.43 3.79
N ASN A 229 -4.48 -0.31 3.85
CA ASN A 229 -4.51 0.67 2.76
C ASN A 229 -3.12 1.19 2.33
N PRO A 230 -2.17 1.49 3.25
CA PRO A 230 -0.80 1.82 2.84
C PRO A 230 -0.10 0.67 2.08
N ALA A 231 -0.25 -0.56 2.57
CA ALA A 231 0.28 -1.78 1.93
C ALA A 231 -0.34 -1.97 0.53
N PHE A 232 -1.66 -1.82 0.42
CA PHE A 232 -2.39 -1.84 -0.85
C PHE A 232 -1.81 -0.82 -1.83
N SER A 233 -1.58 0.40 -1.37
CA SER A 233 -1.10 1.50 -2.20
C SER A 233 0.26 1.20 -2.83
N MET A 234 1.22 0.76 -2.02
CA MET A 234 2.55 0.40 -2.51
C MET A 234 2.53 -0.89 -3.34
N PHE A 235 1.69 -1.86 -2.98
CA PHE A 235 1.56 -3.13 -3.69
C PHE A 235 0.94 -2.95 -5.08
N ALA A 236 -0.18 -2.23 -5.17
CA ALA A 236 -0.86 -1.93 -6.42
C ALA A 236 0.02 -1.10 -7.36
N ALA A 237 0.67 -0.03 -6.85
CA ALA A 237 1.58 0.76 -7.66
C ALA A 237 2.76 -0.08 -8.17
N SER A 238 3.38 -0.88 -7.30
CA SER A 238 4.49 -1.74 -7.68
C SER A 238 4.08 -2.82 -8.68
N ALA A 239 2.89 -3.41 -8.53
CA ALA A 239 2.39 -4.46 -9.42
C ALA A 239 2.10 -3.93 -10.82
N ILE A 240 1.45 -2.76 -10.91
CA ILE A 240 1.11 -2.12 -12.19
C ILE A 240 2.38 -1.70 -12.94
N MET A 241 3.34 -1.08 -12.24
CA MET A 241 4.62 -0.71 -12.83
C MET A 241 5.44 -1.94 -13.24
N ALA A 242 5.61 -2.91 -12.33
CA ALA A 242 6.34 -4.13 -12.63
C ALA A 242 5.72 -4.91 -13.80
N ALA A 243 4.40 -4.94 -13.93
CA ALA A 243 3.74 -5.61 -15.05
C ALA A 243 4.10 -4.99 -16.41
N ALA A 244 4.16 -3.65 -16.50
CA ALA A 244 4.61 -2.97 -17.71
C ALA A 244 6.10 -3.19 -17.98
N LEU A 245 6.93 -3.11 -16.94
CA LEU A 245 8.38 -3.35 -17.05
C LEU A 245 8.70 -4.79 -17.43
N ILE A 246 7.96 -5.79 -16.93
CA ILE A 246 8.08 -7.20 -17.34
C ILE A 246 7.67 -7.38 -18.79
N ALA A 247 6.57 -6.75 -19.21
CA ALA A 247 6.10 -6.80 -20.59
C ALA A 247 7.08 -6.14 -21.58
N TYR A 248 7.87 -5.18 -21.12
CA TYR A 248 9.01 -4.62 -21.88
C TYR A 248 10.22 -5.55 -21.84
N ARG A 249 10.63 -5.99 -20.65
CA ARG A 249 11.87 -6.73 -20.41
C ARG A 249 11.89 -8.12 -21.03
N VAL A 250 10.74 -8.78 -21.07
CA VAL A 250 10.54 -10.09 -21.69
C VAL A 250 9.81 -9.88 -23.01
N ALA A 251 10.54 -9.97 -24.12
CA ALA A 251 10.01 -9.63 -25.43
C ALA A 251 8.79 -10.47 -25.85
N GLY A 252 7.88 -9.84 -26.59
CA GLY A 252 6.73 -10.47 -27.24
C GLY A 252 5.60 -10.87 -26.28
N ARG A 253 4.73 -11.78 -26.74
CA ARG A 253 3.52 -12.19 -26.01
C ARG A 253 3.81 -12.77 -24.62
N ARG A 254 4.99 -13.37 -24.42
CA ARG A 254 5.37 -13.95 -23.13
C ARG A 254 5.45 -12.89 -22.04
N GLY A 255 6.12 -11.76 -22.27
CA GLY A 255 6.17 -10.69 -21.28
C GLY A 255 4.81 -10.08 -21.00
N THR A 256 3.99 -9.86 -22.03
CA THR A 256 2.61 -9.40 -21.86
C THR A 256 1.82 -10.32 -20.93
N TRP A 257 1.85 -11.63 -21.17
CA TRP A 257 1.12 -12.59 -20.32
C TRP A 257 1.71 -12.71 -18.92
N LEU A 258 3.02 -12.59 -18.74
CA LEU A 258 3.63 -12.53 -17.41
C LEU A 258 3.18 -11.28 -16.63
N GLY A 259 3.14 -10.13 -17.28
CA GLY A 259 2.62 -8.89 -16.69
C GLY A 259 1.13 -9.03 -16.31
N ILE A 260 0.31 -9.60 -17.19
CA ILE A 260 -1.12 -9.86 -16.90
C ILE A 260 -1.28 -10.86 -15.75
N ALA A 261 -0.47 -11.92 -15.72
CA ALA A 261 -0.50 -12.89 -14.63
C ALA A 261 -0.14 -12.25 -13.29
N LEU A 262 0.87 -11.37 -13.26
CA LEU A 262 1.21 -10.59 -12.06
C LEU A 262 0.05 -9.70 -11.60
N LEU A 263 -0.63 -9.01 -12.53
CA LEU A 263 -1.80 -8.19 -12.20
C LEU A 263 -2.95 -9.03 -11.65
N GLY A 264 -3.23 -10.20 -12.24
CA GLY A 264 -4.22 -11.14 -11.74
C GLY A 264 -3.87 -11.67 -10.34
N TRP A 265 -2.60 -11.96 -10.09
CA TRP A 265 -2.08 -12.32 -8.77
C TRP A 265 -2.28 -11.20 -7.75
N ALA A 266 -1.98 -9.96 -8.14
CA ALA A 266 -2.14 -8.81 -7.25
C ALA A 266 -3.62 -8.57 -6.88
N VAL A 267 -4.54 -8.68 -7.85
CA VAL A 267 -5.99 -8.62 -7.61
C VAL A 267 -6.45 -9.75 -6.68
N LEU A 268 -5.93 -10.96 -6.87
CA LEU A 268 -6.30 -12.12 -6.06
C LEU A 268 -5.89 -11.93 -4.59
N LEU A 269 -4.66 -11.49 -4.34
CA LEU A 269 -4.17 -11.31 -2.97
C LEU A 269 -4.91 -10.20 -2.21
N ASP A 270 -5.25 -9.11 -2.89
CA ASP A 270 -5.94 -7.97 -2.28
C ASP A 270 -7.43 -8.28 -2.02
N GLY A 271 -8.10 -8.94 -2.97
CA GLY A 271 -9.54 -9.15 -2.93
C GLY A 271 -10.01 -10.48 -2.31
N ALA A 272 -9.14 -11.47 -2.13
CA ALA A 272 -9.58 -12.79 -1.69
C ALA A 272 -10.07 -12.80 -0.23
N PRO A 273 -11.30 -13.29 0.06
CA PRO A 273 -11.84 -13.33 1.42
C PRO A 273 -11.04 -14.15 2.43
N PHE A 274 -10.24 -15.12 1.95
CA PHE A 274 -9.45 -16.00 2.81
C PHE A 274 -8.31 -15.27 3.52
N TRP A 275 -7.73 -14.25 2.88
CA TRP A 275 -6.62 -13.48 3.44
C TRP A 275 -7.05 -12.18 4.12
N GLY A 276 -8.32 -11.80 3.99
CA GLY A 276 -8.88 -10.55 4.49
C GLY A 276 -9.14 -9.60 3.32
N ALA A 277 -10.34 -9.68 2.76
CA ALA A 277 -10.71 -8.92 1.56
C ALA A 277 -10.68 -7.41 1.83
N ASP A 278 -9.86 -6.70 1.06
CA ASP A 278 -9.97 -5.25 0.96
C ASP A 278 -11.03 -4.91 -0.10
N VAL A 279 -12.23 -4.53 0.35
CA VAL A 279 -13.30 -4.16 -0.60
C VAL A 279 -12.95 -2.88 -1.36
N GLY A 280 -12.36 -1.89 -0.68
CA GLY A 280 -11.95 -0.63 -1.32
C GLY A 280 -10.78 -0.85 -2.28
N GLY A 281 -9.80 -1.63 -1.83
CA GLY A 281 -8.66 -2.11 -2.63
C GLY A 281 -9.13 -2.86 -3.88
N ALA A 282 -9.95 -3.89 -3.72
CA ALA A 282 -10.46 -4.69 -4.83
C ALA A 282 -11.26 -3.85 -5.83
N LEU A 283 -12.11 -2.94 -5.33
CA LEU A 283 -12.89 -2.06 -6.19
C LEU A 283 -12.03 -1.15 -7.06
N ALA A 284 -10.84 -0.77 -6.57
CA ALA A 284 -9.87 0.05 -7.28
C ALA A 284 -8.89 -0.76 -8.15
N MET A 285 -8.42 -1.90 -7.64
CA MET A 285 -7.40 -2.73 -8.28
C MET A 285 -7.91 -3.47 -9.50
N ILE A 286 -9.14 -4.00 -9.46
CA ILE A 286 -9.72 -4.74 -10.58
C ILE A 286 -9.80 -3.84 -11.83
N PRO A 287 -10.33 -2.60 -11.77
CA PRO A 287 -10.32 -1.71 -12.93
C PRO A 287 -8.93 -1.26 -13.35
N ALA A 288 -8.05 -0.97 -12.40
CA ALA A 288 -6.69 -0.56 -12.71
C ALA A 288 -5.90 -1.65 -13.43
N ALA A 289 -5.87 -2.86 -12.87
CA ALA A 289 -5.28 -4.05 -13.47
C ALA A 289 -5.90 -4.38 -14.82
N GLY A 290 -7.23 -4.30 -14.91
CA GLY A 290 -7.97 -4.56 -16.15
C GLY A 290 -7.61 -3.58 -17.27
N VAL A 291 -7.54 -2.28 -16.98
CA VAL A 291 -7.13 -1.25 -17.94
C VAL A 291 -5.67 -1.44 -18.35
N THR A 292 -4.76 -1.71 -17.41
CA THR A 292 -3.35 -2.00 -17.72
C THR A 292 -3.23 -3.24 -18.61
N ALA A 293 -3.86 -4.35 -18.24
CA ALA A 293 -3.86 -5.58 -19.04
C ALA A 293 -4.42 -5.35 -20.45
N TRP A 294 -5.52 -4.60 -20.57
CA TRP A 294 -6.13 -4.25 -21.85
C TRP A 294 -5.16 -3.48 -22.77
N MET A 295 -4.45 -2.49 -22.21
CA MET A 295 -3.45 -1.72 -22.95
C MET A 295 -2.19 -2.53 -23.27
N LEU A 296 -1.74 -3.43 -22.39
CA LEU A 296 -0.63 -4.34 -22.67
C LEU A 296 -0.93 -5.31 -23.81
N LEU A 297 -2.20 -5.64 -24.04
CA LEU A 297 -2.67 -6.39 -25.21
C LEU A 297 -2.73 -5.54 -26.50
N GLY A 298 -2.35 -4.26 -26.46
CA GLY A 298 -2.40 -3.34 -27.59
C GLY A 298 -3.79 -2.80 -27.90
N LEU A 299 -4.76 -2.98 -26.99
CA LEU A 299 -6.14 -2.56 -27.20
C LEU A 299 -6.35 -1.11 -26.74
N LYS A 300 -7.13 -0.34 -27.51
CA LYS A 300 -7.44 1.06 -27.18
C LYS A 300 -8.44 1.13 -26.02
N VAL A 301 -8.15 1.95 -25.02
CA VAL A 301 -9.07 2.25 -23.93
C VAL A 301 -10.16 3.19 -24.43
N ARG A 302 -11.42 2.82 -24.20
CA ARG A 302 -12.60 3.67 -24.43
C ARG A 302 -13.37 3.78 -23.12
N ALA A 303 -14.32 4.71 -23.04
CA ALA A 303 -15.23 4.82 -21.89
C ALA A 303 -15.93 3.49 -21.57
N ARG A 304 -16.23 2.69 -22.60
CA ARG A 304 -16.79 1.33 -22.45
C ARG A 304 -15.85 0.34 -21.76
N THR A 305 -14.53 0.48 -21.95
CA THR A 305 -13.52 -0.35 -21.27
C THR A 305 -13.51 -0.04 -19.77
N ALA A 306 -13.53 1.25 -19.41
CA ALA A 306 -13.61 1.68 -18.02
C ALA A 306 -14.92 1.22 -17.36
N ALA A 307 -16.05 1.37 -18.07
CA ALA A 307 -17.35 0.88 -17.60
C ALA A 307 -17.36 -0.65 -17.42
N LEU A 308 -16.83 -1.41 -18.38
CA LEU A 308 -16.73 -2.87 -18.30
C LEU A 308 -15.98 -3.31 -17.04
N TRP A 309 -14.77 -2.80 -16.83
CA TRP A 309 -13.97 -3.20 -15.68
C TRP A 309 -14.53 -2.69 -14.36
N GLY A 310 -15.12 -1.49 -14.34
CA GLY A 310 -15.88 -0.99 -13.20
C GLY A 310 -17.05 -1.91 -12.85
N SER A 311 -17.82 -2.36 -13.84
CA SER A 311 -18.91 -3.32 -13.64
C SER A 311 -18.41 -4.68 -13.16
N ILE A 312 -17.32 -5.21 -13.74
CA ILE A 312 -16.70 -6.47 -13.28
C ILE A 312 -16.31 -6.35 -11.81
N SER A 313 -15.67 -5.23 -11.43
CA SER A 313 -15.24 -4.96 -10.07
C SER A 313 -16.40 -4.99 -9.07
N VAL A 314 -17.49 -4.29 -9.39
CA VAL A 314 -18.72 -4.29 -8.58
C VAL A 314 -19.35 -5.68 -8.50
N LEU A 315 -19.42 -6.40 -9.63
CA LEU A 315 -19.97 -7.76 -9.67
C LEU A 315 -19.15 -8.75 -8.83
N VAL A 316 -17.81 -8.63 -8.86
CA VAL A 316 -16.93 -9.44 -8.01
C VAL A 316 -17.22 -9.17 -6.54
N VAL A 317 -17.29 -7.90 -6.12
CA VAL A 317 -17.61 -7.55 -4.73
C VAL A 317 -18.99 -8.03 -4.30
N ILE A 318 -20.01 -7.88 -5.14
CA ILE A 318 -21.35 -8.42 -4.88
C ILE A 318 -21.30 -9.95 -4.76
N GLY A 319 -20.58 -10.62 -5.65
CA GLY A 319 -20.40 -12.07 -5.61
C GLY A 319 -19.71 -12.55 -4.32
N LEU A 320 -18.65 -11.85 -3.89
CA LEU A 320 -17.97 -12.13 -2.62
C LEU A 320 -18.89 -11.88 -1.41
N GLY A 321 -19.69 -10.82 -1.43
CA GLY A 321 -20.67 -10.55 -0.39
C GLY A 321 -21.81 -11.57 -0.38
N ALA A 322 -22.25 -12.06 -1.54
CA ALA A 322 -23.25 -13.12 -1.64
C ALA A 322 -22.72 -14.45 -1.10
N LEU A 323 -21.44 -14.77 -1.36
CA LEU A 323 -20.78 -15.91 -0.72
C LEU A 323 -20.71 -15.72 0.80
N ASP A 324 -20.43 -14.51 1.28
CA ASP A 324 -20.40 -14.22 2.71
C ASP A 324 -21.79 -14.32 3.38
N LEU A 325 -22.87 -14.00 2.66
CA LEU A 325 -24.25 -14.19 3.15
C LEU A 325 -24.59 -15.66 3.44
N THR A 326 -23.92 -16.62 2.80
CA THR A 326 -24.10 -18.05 3.08
C THR A 326 -23.56 -18.47 4.45
N ARG A 327 -22.72 -17.63 5.08
CA ARG A 327 -22.19 -17.88 6.43
C ARG A 327 -23.26 -17.64 7.49
N PRO A 328 -23.16 -18.32 8.65
CA PRO A 328 -23.99 -18.02 9.81
C PRO A 328 -23.94 -16.52 10.15
N PRO A 329 -25.05 -15.89 10.56
CA PRO A 329 -25.09 -14.45 10.84
C PRO A 329 -23.97 -13.94 11.76
N ALA A 330 -23.60 -14.74 12.76
CA ALA A 330 -22.53 -14.42 13.71
C ALA A 330 -21.12 -14.38 13.08
N GLU A 331 -20.92 -15.02 11.93
CA GLU A 331 -19.62 -15.15 11.26
C GLU A 331 -19.49 -14.28 10.00
N ARG A 332 -20.59 -13.64 9.58
CA ARG A 332 -20.61 -12.75 8.41
C ARG A 332 -19.65 -11.58 8.61
N THR A 333 -18.96 -11.21 7.54
CA THR A 333 -18.14 -9.99 7.48
C THR A 333 -19.04 -8.75 7.40
N HIS A 334 -18.42 -7.57 7.51
CA HIS A 334 -19.08 -6.29 7.23
C HIS A 334 -19.74 -6.25 5.84
N LEU A 335 -19.17 -6.93 4.84
CA LEU A 335 -19.73 -6.95 3.49
C LEU A 335 -21.03 -7.76 3.41
N GLY A 336 -21.07 -8.96 4.01
CA GLY A 336 -22.28 -9.77 4.08
C GLY A 336 -23.39 -9.11 4.90
N ARG A 337 -23.05 -8.42 5.99
CA ARG A 337 -24.03 -7.65 6.78
C ARG A 337 -24.57 -6.46 6.02
N LEU A 338 -23.72 -5.69 5.32
CA LEU A 338 -24.16 -4.59 4.48
C LEU A 338 -25.16 -5.07 3.41
N LEU A 339 -24.89 -6.19 2.74
CA LEU A 339 -25.85 -6.74 1.78
C LEU A 339 -27.15 -7.23 2.42
N ALA A 340 -27.10 -7.79 3.63
CA ALA A 340 -28.30 -8.14 4.38
C ALA A 340 -29.13 -6.90 4.76
N ASP A 341 -28.47 -5.84 5.22
CA ASP A 341 -29.09 -4.56 5.61
C ASP A 341 -29.70 -3.82 4.41
N ILE A 342 -29.09 -3.92 3.23
CA ILE A 342 -29.69 -3.41 2.00
C ILE A 342 -30.97 -4.18 1.65
N GLY A 343 -30.97 -5.49 1.89
CA GLY A 343 -32.15 -6.33 1.67
C GLY A 343 -33.33 -5.97 2.60
N THR A 344 -33.05 -5.48 3.81
CA THR A 344 -34.07 -5.15 4.83
C THR A 344 -34.45 -3.67 4.84
N ASN A 345 -33.47 -2.77 4.81
CA ASN A 345 -33.63 -1.32 4.97
C ASN A 345 -33.48 -0.55 3.65
N GLY A 346 -33.25 -1.25 2.52
CA GLY A 346 -33.14 -0.64 1.20
C GLY A 346 -31.91 0.26 1.02
N TYR A 347 -32.04 1.27 0.15
CA TYR A 347 -30.94 2.16 -0.24
C TYR A 347 -30.47 3.12 0.86
N GLU A 348 -31.23 3.28 1.93
CA GLU A 348 -30.89 4.20 3.03
C GLU A 348 -29.65 3.72 3.80
N ALA A 349 -29.52 2.41 4.03
CA ALA A 349 -28.35 1.80 4.67
C ALA A 349 -27.06 2.04 3.87
N LEU A 350 -27.12 1.97 2.54
CA LEU A 350 -26.00 2.33 1.66
C LEU A 350 -25.63 3.80 1.79
N ASN A 351 -26.63 4.68 1.80
CA ASN A 351 -26.41 6.12 1.85
C ASN A 351 -25.69 6.53 3.14
N THR A 352 -26.10 6.01 4.29
CA THR A 352 -25.46 6.31 5.57
C THR A 352 -24.00 5.84 5.62
N VAL A 353 -23.70 4.65 5.10
CA VAL A 353 -22.33 4.12 5.05
C VAL A 353 -21.45 4.94 4.11
N VAL A 354 -21.98 5.30 2.94
CA VAL A 354 -21.25 6.10 1.95
C VAL A 354 -20.98 7.52 2.47
N LEU A 355 -21.99 8.20 3.01
CA LEU A 355 -21.84 9.55 3.57
C LEU A 355 -20.84 9.57 4.72
N ARG A 356 -20.94 8.62 5.66
CA ARG A 356 -19.96 8.50 6.76
C ARG A 356 -18.54 8.28 6.26
N LYS A 357 -18.35 7.46 5.22
CA LYS A 357 -17.04 7.24 4.60
C LYS A 357 -16.51 8.49 3.89
N LEU A 358 -17.38 9.22 3.20
CA LEU A 358 -17.01 10.48 2.55
C LEU A 358 -16.59 11.53 3.58
N ASP A 359 -17.34 11.69 4.67
CA ASP A 359 -16.99 12.63 5.76
C ASP A 359 -15.63 12.27 6.39
N ALA A 360 -15.38 10.97 6.64
CA ALA A 360 -14.08 10.49 7.10
C ALA A 360 -12.96 10.86 6.12
N ASN A 361 -13.13 10.62 4.81
CA ASN A 361 -12.15 10.98 3.79
C ASN A 361 -11.89 12.51 3.73
N PHE A 362 -12.92 13.34 3.87
CA PHE A 362 -12.76 14.79 3.91
C PHE A 362 -12.02 15.27 5.14
N SER A 363 -12.27 14.67 6.31
CA SER A 363 -11.54 15.02 7.55
C SER A 363 -10.03 14.75 7.44
N VAL A 364 -9.65 13.64 6.79
CA VAL A 364 -8.25 13.21 6.60
C VAL A 364 -7.49 14.16 5.67
N LEU A 365 -8.16 14.81 4.71
CA LEU A 365 -7.53 15.79 3.82
C LEU A 365 -6.90 16.96 4.59
N SER A 366 -7.46 17.33 5.75
CA SER A 366 -7.02 18.51 6.51
C SER A 366 -5.90 18.24 7.51
N SER A 367 -5.65 16.96 7.85
CA SER A 367 -4.80 16.56 8.98
C SER A 367 -3.67 15.61 8.62
N SER A 368 -3.54 15.23 7.35
CA SER A 368 -2.59 14.22 6.89
C SER A 368 -1.32 14.81 6.28
N VAL A 369 -0.16 14.30 6.67
CA VAL A 369 1.13 14.59 5.99
C VAL A 369 1.06 14.20 4.51
N TRP A 370 0.24 13.21 4.16
CA TRP A 370 0.01 12.78 2.78
C TRP A 370 -0.70 13.82 1.91
N THR A 371 -1.42 14.78 2.52
CA THR A 371 -2.03 15.90 1.78
C THR A 371 -0.97 16.75 1.08
N LEU A 372 0.22 16.91 1.67
CA LEU A 372 1.32 17.66 1.06
C LEU A 372 1.89 16.93 -0.17
N MET A 373 1.88 15.60 -0.19
CA MET A 373 2.44 14.82 -1.31
C MET A 373 1.74 15.11 -2.63
N LEU A 374 0.41 15.25 -2.66
CA LEU A 374 -0.33 15.47 -3.90
C LEU A 374 0.13 16.72 -4.68
N PRO A 375 -0.01 17.95 -4.14
CA PRO A 375 0.34 19.16 -4.87
C PRO A 375 1.84 19.20 -5.20
N LEU A 376 2.68 18.65 -4.31
CA LEU A 376 4.13 18.61 -4.49
C LEU A 376 4.52 17.68 -5.65
N VAL A 377 3.94 16.47 -5.73
CA VAL A 377 4.18 15.55 -6.85
C VAL A 377 3.62 16.13 -8.15
N PHE A 378 2.41 16.68 -8.13
CA PHE A 378 1.84 17.31 -9.34
C PHE A 378 2.68 18.48 -9.83
N ALA A 379 3.20 19.32 -8.92
CA ALA A 379 4.13 20.39 -9.27
C ALA A 379 5.43 19.84 -9.87
N PHE A 380 5.98 18.76 -9.31
CA PHE A 380 7.17 18.11 -9.86
C PHE A 380 6.91 17.50 -11.24
N ILE A 381 5.80 16.79 -11.43
CA ILE A 381 5.41 16.24 -12.74
C ILE A 381 5.19 17.37 -13.75
N ALA A 382 4.49 18.45 -13.39
CA ALA A 382 4.29 19.61 -14.24
C ALA A 382 5.63 20.27 -14.62
N TYR A 383 6.55 20.38 -13.67
CA TYR A 383 7.92 20.83 -13.92
C TYR A 383 8.64 19.90 -14.93
N LEU A 384 8.52 18.58 -14.80
CA LEU A 384 9.12 17.64 -15.75
C LEU A 384 8.53 17.79 -17.15
N PHE A 385 7.22 17.95 -17.29
CA PHE A 385 6.59 18.23 -18.58
C PHE A 385 7.05 19.56 -19.19
N TRP A 386 7.30 20.57 -18.37
CA TRP A 386 7.75 21.88 -18.85
C TRP A 386 9.24 21.89 -19.22
N LYS A 387 10.11 21.37 -18.36
CA LYS A 387 11.57 21.47 -18.50
C LYS A 387 12.25 20.25 -19.11
N SER A 388 11.63 19.07 -19.02
CA SER A 388 12.19 17.80 -19.50
C SER A 388 11.20 16.95 -20.30
N PRO A 389 10.39 17.54 -21.22
CA PRO A 389 9.40 16.76 -21.97
C PRO A 389 10.05 15.65 -22.80
N TRP A 390 11.24 15.89 -23.34
CA TRP A 390 11.98 14.93 -24.14
C TRP A 390 12.32 13.66 -23.35
N ARG A 391 12.66 13.73 -22.06
CA ARG A 391 12.96 12.54 -21.24
C ARG A 391 11.74 11.64 -21.08
N LEU A 392 10.58 12.26 -20.84
CA LEU A 392 9.31 11.56 -20.74
C LEU A 392 8.92 10.94 -22.09
N GLN A 393 9.19 11.64 -23.20
CA GLN A 393 9.02 11.10 -24.55
C GLN A 393 9.95 9.91 -24.79
N THR A 394 11.24 10.00 -24.44
CA THR A 394 12.19 8.90 -24.62
C THR A 394 11.79 7.66 -23.81
N ILE A 395 11.27 7.82 -22.58
CA ILE A 395 10.68 6.69 -21.83
C ILE A 395 9.48 6.12 -22.59
N ALA A 396 8.57 6.98 -23.06
CA ALA A 396 7.38 6.53 -23.78
C ALA A 396 7.67 5.88 -25.14
N GLU A 397 8.81 6.18 -25.75
CA GLU A 397 9.30 5.59 -27.00
C GLU A 397 10.05 4.28 -26.76
N ARG A 398 10.97 4.26 -25.77
CA ARG A 398 11.77 3.08 -25.44
C ARG A 398 10.97 2.01 -24.71
N ILE A 399 10.05 2.43 -23.84
CA ILE A 399 9.20 1.54 -23.03
C ILE A 399 7.71 1.90 -23.27
N PRO A 400 7.14 1.60 -24.46
CA PRO A 400 5.75 1.93 -24.76
C PRO A 400 4.73 1.34 -23.78
N GLN A 401 5.07 0.23 -23.12
CA GLN A 401 4.28 -0.46 -22.11
C GLN A 401 4.01 0.43 -20.89
N GLU A 402 4.86 1.42 -20.58
CA GLU A 402 4.64 2.37 -19.47
C GLU A 402 3.33 3.16 -19.63
N ARG A 403 2.85 3.37 -20.86
CA ARG A 403 1.54 4.01 -21.09
C ARG A 403 0.41 3.22 -20.45
N ALA A 404 0.51 1.88 -20.43
CA ALA A 404 -0.44 1.00 -19.76
C ALA A 404 -0.34 1.11 -18.24
N ALA A 405 0.89 1.24 -17.70
CA ALA A 405 1.10 1.47 -16.28
C ALA A 405 0.49 2.80 -15.84
N VAL A 406 0.77 3.90 -16.55
CA VAL A 406 0.22 5.23 -16.24
C VAL A 406 -1.31 5.21 -16.19
N ALA A 407 -1.98 4.62 -17.17
CA ALA A 407 -3.44 4.52 -17.19
C ALA A 407 -3.99 3.70 -16.00
N GLY A 408 -3.34 2.59 -15.67
CA GLY A 408 -3.69 1.78 -14.51
C GLY A 408 -3.47 2.51 -13.19
N LEU A 409 -2.33 3.17 -13.03
CA LEU A 409 -1.97 3.93 -11.83
C LEU A 409 -2.94 5.10 -11.60
N ILE A 410 -3.31 5.84 -12.65
CA ILE A 410 -4.33 6.89 -12.56
C ILE A 410 -5.66 6.28 -12.10
N THR A 411 -6.06 5.15 -12.69
CA THR A 411 -7.29 4.45 -12.32
C THR A 411 -7.24 4.00 -10.84
N ALA A 412 -6.12 3.40 -10.40
CA ALA A 412 -5.92 2.95 -9.02
C ALA A 412 -5.90 4.11 -8.02
N MET A 413 -5.26 5.22 -8.35
CA MET A 413 -5.20 6.40 -7.48
C MET A 413 -6.58 7.05 -7.32
N VAL A 414 -7.31 7.24 -8.42
CA VAL A 414 -8.64 7.88 -8.39
C VAL A 414 -9.64 7.02 -7.65
N LEU A 415 -9.74 5.74 -8.00
CA LEU A 415 -10.67 4.81 -7.34
C LEU A 415 -10.22 4.52 -5.92
N GLY A 416 -8.92 4.37 -5.69
CA GLY A 416 -8.35 4.13 -4.38
C GLY A 416 -8.63 5.27 -3.40
N PHE A 417 -8.47 6.52 -3.85
CA PHE A 417 -8.85 7.71 -3.08
C PHE A 417 -10.35 7.74 -2.75
N ALA A 418 -11.20 7.40 -3.72
CA ALA A 418 -12.65 7.49 -3.56
C ALA A 418 -13.25 6.37 -2.67
N LEU A 419 -12.66 5.17 -2.71
CA LEU A 419 -13.29 3.96 -2.17
C LEU A 419 -12.66 3.45 -0.86
N ASN A 420 -11.41 3.85 -0.57
CA ASN A 420 -10.75 3.52 0.69
C ASN A 420 -11.00 4.58 1.75
N ASP A 421 -10.95 4.16 3.01
CA ASP A 421 -11.15 4.96 4.23
C ASP A 421 -9.92 5.79 4.63
N SER A 422 -8.75 5.52 4.04
CA SER A 422 -7.54 6.35 4.25
C SER A 422 -7.45 7.58 3.34
N GLY A 423 -8.45 7.80 2.49
CA GLY A 423 -8.54 8.94 1.58
C GLY A 423 -7.25 9.24 0.84
N ILE A 424 -6.66 10.40 1.13
CA ILE A 424 -5.48 10.95 0.43
C ILE A 424 -4.17 10.18 0.64
N ALA A 425 -4.09 9.36 1.69
CA ALA A 425 -2.89 8.55 1.95
C ALA A 425 -2.64 7.53 0.84
N VAL A 426 -3.71 6.99 0.25
CA VAL A 426 -3.64 5.99 -0.83
C VAL A 426 -2.91 6.54 -2.05
N PRO A 427 -3.39 7.61 -2.71
CA PRO A 427 -2.67 8.20 -3.83
C PRO A 427 -1.33 8.80 -3.40
N GLY A 428 -1.18 9.34 -2.19
CA GLY A 428 0.09 9.88 -1.70
C GLY A 428 1.22 8.84 -1.70
N ILE A 429 0.97 7.64 -1.19
CA ILE A 429 1.94 6.53 -1.18
C ILE A 429 2.21 6.03 -2.59
N MET A 430 1.16 5.85 -3.40
CA MET A 430 1.30 5.45 -4.82
C MET A 430 2.21 6.43 -5.56
N LEU A 431 2.01 7.74 -5.39
CA LEU A 431 2.83 8.77 -6.02
C LEU A 431 4.29 8.75 -5.55
N GLY A 432 4.56 8.38 -4.28
CA GLY A 432 5.92 8.11 -3.82
C GLY A 432 6.60 7.02 -4.64
N VAL A 433 5.96 5.85 -4.77
CA VAL A 433 6.46 4.73 -5.59
C VAL A 433 6.65 5.16 -7.06
N ILE A 434 5.65 5.82 -7.64
CA ILE A 434 5.66 6.26 -9.04
C ILE A 434 6.79 7.27 -9.28
N SER A 435 6.93 8.27 -8.42
CA SER A 435 7.90 9.35 -8.61
C SER A 435 9.35 8.85 -8.48
N ALA A 436 9.66 8.00 -7.49
CA ALA A 436 10.98 7.39 -7.37
C ALA A 436 11.31 6.51 -8.60
N SER A 437 10.33 5.73 -9.05
CA SER A 437 10.46 4.86 -10.24
C SER A 437 10.66 5.66 -11.53
N LEU A 438 9.90 6.74 -11.71
CA LEU A 438 10.01 7.60 -12.89
C LEU A 438 11.39 8.28 -12.95
N ILE A 439 11.86 8.83 -11.83
CA ILE A 439 13.20 9.43 -11.74
C ILE A 439 14.28 8.41 -12.09
N HIS A 440 14.17 7.19 -11.58
CA HIS A 440 15.10 6.10 -11.89
C HIS A 440 15.17 5.83 -13.40
N LEU A 441 14.01 5.68 -14.06
CA LEU A 441 13.94 5.45 -15.51
C LEU A 441 14.51 6.63 -16.30
N MET A 442 14.22 7.88 -15.89
CA MET A 442 14.75 9.07 -16.56
C MET A 442 16.27 9.12 -16.49
N LEU A 443 16.88 8.79 -15.36
CA LEU A 443 18.34 8.78 -15.20
C LEU A 443 19.02 7.71 -16.05
N ARG A 444 18.37 6.55 -16.19
CA ARG A 444 18.87 5.41 -16.98
C ARG A 444 18.75 5.64 -18.49
N VAL A 445 17.64 6.21 -18.94
CA VAL A 445 17.43 6.56 -20.35
C VAL A 445 18.38 7.67 -20.82
N ASP A 446 18.73 8.62 -19.93
CA ASP A 446 19.72 9.67 -20.21
C ASP A 446 21.15 9.11 -20.41
N ASP A 447 21.50 7.98 -19.81
CA ASP A 447 22.85 7.40 -19.90
C ASP A 447 23.10 6.66 -21.22
N ASP A 448 22.03 6.12 -21.81
CA ASP A 448 22.04 5.40 -23.08
C ASP A 448 21.90 6.32 -24.31
N LEU A 449 21.91 7.65 -24.15
CA LEU A 449 21.91 8.59 -25.27
C LEU A 449 23.34 8.95 -25.66
N PRO A 450 23.72 8.87 -26.97
CA PRO A 450 25.01 9.35 -27.44
C PRO A 450 25.20 10.81 -27.03
N ARG A 451 26.31 11.13 -26.35
CA ARG A 451 26.65 12.49 -25.89
C ARG A 451 27.01 13.47 -27.02
N GLU A 452 26.66 13.15 -28.26
CA GLU A 452 27.15 13.85 -29.46
C GLU A 452 26.44 15.17 -29.76
N SER A 453 25.27 15.45 -29.17
CA SER A 453 24.55 16.70 -29.46
C SER A 453 25.04 17.93 -28.67
N ALA A 454 26.02 17.78 -27.76
CA ALA A 454 26.57 18.90 -27.00
C ALA A 454 27.81 19.55 -27.65
N ALA A 455 28.40 18.91 -28.68
CA ALA A 455 29.59 19.43 -29.36
C ALA A 455 29.27 20.23 -30.65
N VAL A 456 28.11 20.00 -31.27
CA VAL A 456 27.80 20.60 -32.59
C VAL A 456 27.43 22.09 -32.49
N GLY A 457 27.07 22.61 -31.32
CA GLY A 457 26.74 24.03 -31.13
C GLY A 457 27.92 24.97 -30.83
N ALA A 458 29.14 24.44 -30.67
CA ALA A 458 30.32 25.24 -30.31
C ALA A 458 31.29 25.51 -31.48
N ASP A 459 31.17 24.78 -32.59
CA ASP A 459 32.11 24.86 -33.72
C ASP A 459 31.59 25.67 -34.92
N GLU A 460 30.32 26.12 -34.90
CA GLU A 460 29.74 26.93 -35.98
C GLU A 460 30.21 28.41 -35.99
N ASN A 461 31.04 28.83 -35.03
CA ASN A 461 31.61 30.18 -34.96
C ASN A 461 33.11 30.25 -35.32
N ALA A 462 33.70 29.19 -35.86
CA ALA A 462 35.14 29.11 -36.09
C ALA A 462 35.55 28.83 -37.54
N LEU A 463 34.82 29.33 -38.56
CA LEU A 463 35.30 29.29 -39.94
C LEU A 463 34.85 30.50 -40.77
N GLU A 464 35.63 31.58 -40.73
CA GLU A 464 35.93 32.35 -41.94
C GLU A 464 37.43 32.69 -41.98
N PRO A 465 38.17 32.20 -42.98
CA PRO A 465 39.54 32.61 -43.22
C PRO A 465 39.58 33.89 -44.07
N SER A 466 40.50 34.77 -43.70
CA SER A 466 40.99 35.87 -44.53
C SER A 466 41.43 35.40 -45.92
N SER A 467 40.95 36.08 -46.97
CA SER A 467 41.74 36.33 -48.17
C SER A 467 41.33 37.68 -48.75
N GLY A 468 42.30 38.57 -48.90
CA GLY A 468 42.12 39.87 -49.56
C GLY A 468 42.53 39.82 -51.02
N ALA A 469 41.91 40.69 -51.82
CA ALA A 469 42.47 41.41 -52.97
C ALA A 469 41.49 42.53 -53.34
#